data_AF-A0A212R0A8-F1
#
_entry.id   AF-A0A212R0A8-F1
#
_cell.length_a   1.000
_cell.length_b   1.000
_cell.length_c   1.000
_cell.angle_alpha   90.00
_cell.angle_beta   90.00
_cell.angle_gamma   90.00
#
_symmetry.space_group_name_H-M   'P 1'
#
loop_
_entity.id
_entity.type
_entity.pdbx_description
1 polymer ?
#
loop_
_entity_poly.entity_id
_entity_poly.type
_entity_poly.pdbx_seq_one_letter_code
_entity_poly.pdbx_strand_id
1 'polypeptide(L)'
;MSKKRGDKPEVALTEGAIRVSWKGRVRTIMPSAKPPDADDDADFFVDLDDLVCWDPPDDETEIEMHELQRILEAIDEAFERMGLVVAYE
;
A
#
# COMPACT_ATOMS: atom_id res chain seq x y z
N MET A 1 28.86 -2.40 -9.06
CA MET A 1 27.54 -1.72 -9.11
C MET A 1 26.49 -2.68 -8.59
N SER A 2 26.03 -2.50 -7.36
CA SER A 2 24.87 -3.21 -6.83
C SER A 2 23.98 -2.16 -6.20
N LYS A 3 22.99 -1.67 -6.97
CA LYS A 3 21.98 -0.74 -6.46
C LYS A 3 21.30 -1.40 -5.27
N LYS A 4 21.29 -0.71 -4.12
CA LYS A 4 20.47 -1.03 -2.95
C LYS A 4 19.00 -1.07 -3.37
N ARG A 5 18.53 -2.19 -3.90
CA ARG A 5 17.12 -2.46 -4.22
C ARG A 5 16.32 -2.92 -3.00
N GLY A 6 16.93 -2.97 -1.82
CA GLY A 6 16.37 -3.68 -0.66
C GLY A 6 15.72 -2.82 0.42
N ASP A 7 15.64 -1.49 0.29
CA ASP A 7 15.32 -0.62 1.45
C ASP A 7 14.03 0.20 1.32
N LYS A 8 13.36 0.18 0.16
CA LYS A 8 12.05 0.83 -0.03
C LYS A 8 11.02 -0.18 -0.55
N PRO A 9 9.75 -0.11 -0.13
CA PRO A 9 8.68 -0.90 -0.73
C PRO A 9 8.51 -0.57 -2.22
N GLU A 10 8.23 -1.58 -3.03
CA GLU A 10 7.82 -1.41 -4.43
C GLU A 10 6.30 -1.49 -4.51
N VAL A 11 5.68 -0.53 -5.21
CA VAL A 11 4.21 -0.44 -5.36
C VAL A 11 3.83 -0.56 -6.83
N ALA A 12 2.83 -1.39 -7.10
CA ALA A 12 2.23 -1.57 -8.42
C ALA A 12 0.69 -1.51 -8.32
N LEU A 13 0.04 -0.94 -9.33
CA LEU A 13 -1.41 -1.05 -9.49
C LEU A 13 -1.72 -2.19 -10.46
N THR A 14 -2.57 -3.13 -10.02
CA THR A 14 -2.97 -4.30 -10.82
C THR A 14 -4.46 -4.53 -10.66
N GLU A 15 -5.22 -4.45 -11.75
CA GLU A 15 -6.66 -4.81 -11.78
C GLU A 15 -7.51 -4.14 -10.69
N GLY A 16 -7.17 -2.89 -10.31
CA GLY A 16 -7.85 -2.14 -9.26
C GLY A 16 -7.35 -2.42 -7.84
N ALA A 17 -6.35 -3.28 -7.65
CA ALA A 17 -5.67 -3.50 -6.37
C ALA A 17 -4.31 -2.78 -6.32
N ILE A 18 -3.89 -2.42 -5.12
CA ILE A 18 -2.55 -1.90 -4.84
C ILE A 18 -1.72 -3.07 -4.32
N ARG A 19 -0.65 -3.41 -5.04
CA ARG A 19 0.27 -4.47 -4.65
C ARG A 19 1.57 -3.88 -4.16
N VAL A 20 1.90 -4.18 -2.92
CA VAL A 20 3.14 -3.77 -2.26
C VAL A 20 4.06 -4.98 -2.16
N SER A 21 5.31 -4.83 -2.55
CA SER A 21 6.35 -5.87 -2.42
C SER A 21 7.54 -5.31 -1.65
N TRP A 22 7.93 -5.95 -0.55
CA TRP A 22 9.05 -5.48 0.27
C TRP A 22 9.70 -6.63 1.05
N LYS A 23 11.04 -6.64 1.09
CA LYS A 23 11.85 -7.66 1.79
C LYS A 23 11.47 -9.13 1.45
N GLY A 24 10.96 -9.37 0.23
CA GLY A 24 10.52 -10.69 -0.22
C GLY A 24 9.08 -11.05 0.14
N ARG A 25 8.37 -10.17 0.86
CA ARG A 25 6.96 -10.31 1.23
C ARG A 25 6.08 -9.47 0.31
N VAL A 26 4.80 -9.82 0.25
CA VAL A 26 3.80 -9.14 -0.58
C VAL A 26 2.60 -8.78 0.27
N ARG A 27 2.04 -7.59 0.08
CA ARG A 27 0.71 -7.20 0.58
C ARG A 27 -0.14 -6.71 -0.57
N THR A 28 -1.30 -7.33 -0.75
CA THR A 28 -2.32 -6.93 -1.70
C THR A 28 -3.40 -6.17 -0.96
N ILE A 29 -3.60 -4.92 -1.34
CA ILE A 29 -4.56 -4.00 -0.72
C ILE A 29 -5.70 -3.83 -1.72
N MET A 30 -6.88 -4.25 -1.29
CA MET A 30 -8.11 -4.00 -2.02
C MET A 30 -8.63 -2.62 -1.60
N PRO A 31 -8.88 -1.70 -2.54
CA PRO A 31 -9.45 -0.43 -2.19
C PRO A 31 -10.82 -0.64 -1.53
N SER A 32 -11.06 0.07 -0.44
CA SER A 32 -12.34 0.06 0.24
C SER A 32 -13.37 0.86 -0.55
N ALA A 33 -14.65 0.65 -0.23
CA ALA A 33 -15.71 1.48 -0.78
C ALA A 33 -15.54 2.91 -0.30
N LYS A 34 -15.91 3.87 -1.16
CA LYS A 34 -15.93 5.28 -0.77
C LYS A 34 -16.79 5.47 0.50
N PRO A 35 -16.23 6.06 1.57
CA PRO A 35 -16.96 6.41 2.78
C PRO A 35 -18.04 7.45 2.51
N PRO A 36 -19.17 7.44 3.24
CA PRO A 36 -20.29 8.35 2.98
C PRO A 36 -19.96 9.83 3.23
N ASP A 37 -18.99 10.12 4.10
CA ASP A 37 -18.55 11.46 4.46
C ASP A 37 -17.21 11.85 3.80
N ALA A 38 -16.68 11.01 2.91
CA ALA A 38 -15.40 11.27 2.25
C ALA A 38 -15.52 12.33 1.14
N ASP A 39 -14.50 13.17 1.04
CA ASP A 39 -14.36 14.12 -0.06
C ASP A 39 -14.31 13.40 -1.42
N ASP A 40 -14.87 14.01 -2.47
CA ASP A 40 -14.93 13.46 -3.84
C ASP A 40 -13.57 13.45 -4.57
N ASP A 41 -12.50 13.89 -3.90
CA ASP A 41 -11.20 14.16 -4.54
C ASP A 41 -10.24 12.95 -4.53
N ALA A 42 -10.56 11.88 -3.80
CA ALA A 42 -9.73 10.66 -3.77
C ALA A 42 -10.19 9.63 -4.82
N ASP A 43 -9.24 9.14 -5.61
CA ASP A 43 -9.47 8.08 -6.59
C ASP A 43 -9.55 6.70 -5.92
N PHE A 44 -8.88 6.53 -4.78
CA PHE A 44 -8.80 5.27 -4.03
C PHE A 44 -8.92 5.51 -2.52
N PHE A 45 -9.60 4.61 -1.83
CA PHE A 45 -9.69 4.55 -0.38
C PHE A 45 -9.02 3.27 0.10
N VAL A 46 -8.19 3.37 1.13
CA VAL A 46 -7.48 2.23 1.73
C VAL A 46 -7.83 2.20 3.21
N ASP A 47 -8.41 1.08 3.65
CA ASP A 47 -8.63 0.80 5.07
C ASP A 47 -7.30 0.36 5.71
N LEU A 48 -6.83 1.06 6.73
CA LEU A 48 -5.60 0.73 7.44
C LEU A 48 -5.74 -0.53 8.29
N ASP A 49 -6.96 -0.89 8.71
CA ASP A 49 -7.22 -2.15 9.41
C ASP A 49 -7.01 -3.36 8.48
N ASP A 50 -7.04 -3.16 7.16
CA ASP A 50 -6.63 -4.16 6.17
C ASP A 50 -5.11 -4.23 5.98
N LEU A 51 -4.29 -3.50 6.76
CA LEU A 51 -2.82 -3.51 6.66
C LEU A 51 -2.15 -4.11 7.90
N VAL A 52 -2.72 -5.19 8.44
CA VAL A 52 -2.21 -5.84 9.66
C VAL A 52 -1.15 -6.90 9.39
N CYS A 53 -1.34 -7.75 8.38
CA CYS A 53 -0.42 -8.85 8.04
C CYS A 53 -0.03 -8.82 6.56
N TRP A 54 1.07 -9.50 6.22
CA TRP A 54 1.43 -9.78 4.83
C TRP A 54 0.49 -10.81 4.19
N ASP A 55 0.60 -11.01 2.89
CA ASP A 55 -0.12 -12.09 2.19
C ASP A 55 0.59 -13.44 2.38
N PRO A 56 -0.09 -14.57 2.12
CA PRO A 56 0.56 -15.88 2.13
C PRO A 56 1.80 -15.92 1.23
N PRO A 57 2.90 -16.55 1.67
CA PRO A 57 3.02 -17.45 2.82
C PRO A 57 3.34 -16.78 4.17
N ASP A 58 3.35 -15.44 4.23
CA ASP A 58 3.76 -14.66 5.39
C ASP A 58 2.56 -14.07 6.16
N ASP A 59 1.38 -14.67 6.05
CA ASP A 59 0.11 -14.15 6.59
C ASP A 59 0.02 -14.15 8.13
N GLU A 60 0.92 -14.87 8.79
CA GLU A 60 1.12 -14.80 10.24
C GLU A 60 2.11 -13.69 10.66
N THR A 61 2.79 -13.06 9.70
CA THR A 61 3.72 -11.97 9.99
C THR A 61 3.01 -10.64 9.99
N GLU A 62 2.98 -9.99 11.15
CA GLU A 62 2.43 -8.65 11.30
C GLU A 62 3.30 -7.61 10.56
N ILE A 63 2.63 -6.62 9.97
CA ILE A 63 3.25 -5.41 9.46
C ILE A 63 3.47 -4.49 10.66
N GLU A 64 4.72 -4.30 11.05
CA GLU A 64 5.02 -3.40 12.16
C GLU A 64 4.70 -1.94 11.81
N MET A 65 4.41 -1.10 12.81
CA MET A 65 4.09 0.32 12.60
C MET A 65 5.13 1.07 11.74
N HIS A 66 6.42 0.77 11.94
CA HIS A 66 7.50 1.38 11.16
C HIS A 66 7.51 0.88 9.70
N GLU A 67 7.04 -0.35 9.45
CA GLU A 67 6.86 -0.90 8.12
C GLU A 67 5.64 -0.28 7.44
N LEU A 68 4.52 -0.18 8.17
CA LEU A 68 3.30 0.48 7.70
C LEU A 68 3.59 1.90 7.20
N GLN A 69 4.28 2.72 8.00
CA GLN A 69 4.64 4.09 7.60
C GLN A 69 5.42 4.14 6.27
N ARG A 70 6.33 3.18 6.03
CA ARG A 70 7.09 3.09 4.78
C ARG A 70 6.24 2.64 3.61
N ILE A 71 5.28 1.75 3.86
CA ILE A 71 4.33 1.30 2.85
C ILE A 71 3.45 2.47 2.41
N LEU A 72 2.88 3.23 3.35
CA LEU A 72 2.07 4.40 3.04
C LEU A 72 2.86 5.45 2.26
N GLU A 73 4.08 5.79 2.69
CA GLU A 73 4.99 6.69 1.96
C GLU A 73 5.24 6.21 0.52
N ALA A 74 5.44 4.91 0.32
CA ALA A 74 5.67 4.35 -1.00
C ALA A 74 4.43 4.34 -1.89
N ILE A 75 3.23 4.18 -1.31
CA ILE A 75 1.96 4.25 -2.02
C ILE A 75 1.71 5.70 -2.46
N ASP A 76 1.88 6.67 -1.56
CA ASP A 76 1.74 8.10 -1.89
C ASP A 76 2.68 8.52 -3.02
N GLU A 77 3.98 8.18 -2.91
CA GLU A 77 4.97 8.44 -3.97
C GLU A 77 4.58 7.78 -5.30
N ALA A 78 3.96 6.59 -5.27
CA ALA A 78 3.53 5.91 -6.48
C ALA A 78 2.31 6.60 -7.11
N PHE A 79 1.31 6.93 -6.30
CA PHE A 79 0.07 7.57 -6.72
C PHE A 79 0.30 8.98 -7.27
N GLU A 80 1.15 9.78 -6.60
CA GLU A 80 1.55 11.10 -7.09
C GLU A 80 2.17 11.02 -8.50
N ARG A 81 3.05 10.04 -8.74
CA ARG A 81 3.65 9.82 -10.08
C ARG A 81 2.64 9.43 -11.14
N MET A 82 1.51 8.84 -10.75
CA MET A 82 0.43 8.45 -11.64
C MET A 82 -0.63 9.57 -11.80
N GLY A 83 -0.52 10.65 -11.03
CA GLY A 83 -1.52 11.72 -10.97
C GLY A 83 -2.82 11.28 -10.30
N LEU A 84 -2.75 10.30 -9.40
CA LEU A 84 -3.87 9.76 -8.65
C LEU A 84 -3.80 10.21 -7.18
N VAL A 85 -4.95 10.24 -6.51
CA VAL A 85 -5.08 10.55 -5.09
C VAL A 85 -5.54 9.31 -4.33
N VAL A 86 -4.85 8.99 -3.23
CA VAL A 86 -5.23 7.94 -2.29
C VAL A 86 -5.59 8.57 -0.95
N ALA A 87 -6.65 8.08 -0.33
CA ALA A 87 -7.04 8.39 1.03
C ALA A 87 -6.93 7.15 1.91
N TYR A 88 -6.52 7.33 3.16
CA TYR A 88 -6.39 6.28 4.15
C TYR A 88 -7.39 6.52 5.28
N GLU A 89 -8.08 5.47 5.71
CA GLU A 89 -9.00 5.49 6.85
C GLU A 89 -8.59 4.50 7.94
#